data_AF-N4X3I9-F1
#
_entry.id   AF-N4X3I9-F1
#
_cell.length_a   1.000
_cell.length_b   1.000
_cell.length_c   1.000
_cell.angle_alpha   90.00
_cell.angle_beta   90.00
_cell.angle_gamma   90.00
#
_symmetry.space_group_name_H-M   'P 1'
#
loop_
_entity.id
_entity.type
_entity.pdbx_description
1 polymer ?
#
loop_
_entity_poly.entity_id
_entity_poly.type
_entity_poly.pdbx_seq_one_letter_code
_entity_poly.pdbx_strand_id
1 'polypeptide(L)' 'RRAAAVYNIAETTLRRRRASKLARRDYQPNLKKLTKLEEEVIVNYILNLNLHRFAPTYDAIRDIANKLLAARGAR' A
#
# COMPACT_ATOMS: atom_id res chain seq x y z
N ARG A 1 -19.62 -22.89 8.41
CA ARG A 1 -18.86 -23.81 9.30
C ARG A 1 -17.95 -24.77 8.52
N ARG A 2 -18.43 -25.60 7.58
CA ARG A 2 -17.56 -26.54 6.81
C ARG A 2 -16.34 -25.88 6.16
N ALA A 3 -16.51 -24.75 5.47
CA ALA A 3 -15.39 -24.04 4.84
C ALA A 3 -14.32 -23.56 5.85
N ALA A 4 -14.69 -23.19 7.08
CA ALA A 4 -13.73 -22.74 8.10
C ALA A 4 -12.78 -23.87 8.50
N ALA A 5 -13.34 -25.07 8.68
CA ALA A 5 -12.59 -26.29 9.00
C ALA A 5 -11.71 -26.75 7.83
N VAL A 6 -12.24 -26.73 6.60
CA VAL A 6 -11.49 -27.12 5.38
C VAL A 6 -10.23 -26.27 5.19
N TYR A 7 -10.32 -24.96 5.43
CA TYR A 7 -9.21 -24.04 5.26
C TYR A 7 -8.42 -23.76 6.55
N ASN A 8 -8.77 -24.40 7.67
CA ASN A 8 -8.19 -24.14 9.00
C ASN A 8 -8.13 -22.64 9.35
N ILE A 9 -9.21 -21.92 9.07
CA ILE A 9 -9.34 -20.48 9.35
C ILE A 9 -10.47 -20.21 10.32
N ALA A 10 -10.32 -19.16 11.14
CA ALA A 10 -11.38 -18.75 12.05
C ALA A 10 -12.70 -18.46 11.31
N GLU A 11 -13.83 -18.95 11.84
CA GLU A 11 -15.15 -18.69 11.27
C GLU A 11 -15.44 -17.18 11.14
N THR A 12 -14.93 -16.38 12.08
CA THR A 12 -15.04 -14.93 12.07
C THR A 12 -14.42 -14.30 10.82
N THR A 13 -13.32 -14.85 10.31
CA THR A 13 -12.66 -14.41 9.07
C THR A 13 -13.56 -14.65 7.85
N LEU A 14 -14.15 -15.84 7.74
CA LEU A 14 -15.10 -16.14 6.67
C LEU A 14 -16.36 -15.30 6.76
N ARG A 15 -16.89 -15.08 7.97
CA ARG A 15 -18.06 -14.22 8.19
C ARG A 15 -17.80 -12.79 7.76
N ARG A 16 -16.62 -12.23 8.09
CA ARG A 16 -16.21 -10.89 7.65
C ARG A 16 -16.09 -10.80 6.12
N ARG A 17 -15.46 -11.80 5.49
CA ARG A 17 -15.36 -11.90 4.01
C ARG A 17 -16.72 -11.96 3.34
N ARG A 18 -17.65 -12.79 3.85
CA ARG A 18 -19.04 -12.88 3.36
C ARG A 18 -19.82 -11.59 3.54
N ALA A 19 -19.52 -10.81 4.56
CA ALA A 19 -20.09 -9.49 4.80
C ALA A 19 -19.40 -8.38 3.97
N SER A 20 -18.74 -8.74 2.87
CA SER A 20 -18.03 -7.82 1.97
C SER A 20 -16.96 -6.95 2.64
N LYS A 21 -16.41 -7.38 3.79
CA LYS A 21 -15.26 -6.68 4.36
C LYS A 21 -14.03 -6.97 3.50
N LEU A 22 -13.48 -5.91 2.93
CA LEU A 22 -12.25 -5.91 2.15
C LEU A 22 -11.06 -6.41 3.00
N ALA A 23 -10.03 -6.97 2.35
CA ALA A 23 -8.80 -7.28 3.08
C ALA A 23 -8.11 -5.97 3.48
N ARG A 24 -7.29 -6.01 4.55
CA ARG A 24 -6.60 -4.79 5.02
C ARG A 24 -5.76 -4.13 3.92
N ARG A 25 -5.17 -4.91 3.01
CA ARG A 25 -4.40 -4.43 1.85
C ARG A 25 -5.23 -3.69 0.79
N ASP A 26 -6.54 -3.94 0.75
CA ASP A 26 -7.45 -3.32 -0.22
C ASP A 26 -8.10 -2.04 0.35
N TYR A 27 -7.95 -1.80 1.66
CA TYR A 27 -8.45 -0.58 2.31
C TYR A 27 -7.48 0.59 2.10
N GLN A 28 -8.03 1.76 1.79
CA GLN A 28 -7.29 3.00 1.86
C GLN A 28 -6.95 3.34 3.32
N PRO A 29 -5.68 3.61 3.68
CA PRO A 29 -5.32 4.02 5.03
C PRO A 29 -5.90 5.39 5.39
N ASN A 30 -6.50 5.51 6.59
CA ASN A 30 -7.13 6.75 7.06
C ASN A 30 -6.15 7.93 7.21
N LEU A 31 -4.87 7.66 7.48
CA LEU A 31 -3.82 8.67 7.70
C LEU A 31 -2.86 8.78 6.51
N LYS A 32 -3.34 8.45 5.32
CA LYS A 32 -2.55 8.56 4.10
C LYS A 32 -2.23 10.04 3.81
N LYS A 33 -0.94 10.39 3.84
CA LYS A 33 -0.43 11.75 3.56
C LYS A 33 -0.25 12.04 2.07
N LEU A 34 -0.03 10.99 1.28
CA LEU A 34 0.21 11.10 -0.16
C LEU A 34 -1.10 10.94 -0.93
N THR A 35 -1.21 11.60 -2.07
CA THR A 35 -2.31 11.35 -3.01
C THR A 35 -2.06 10.05 -3.78
N LYS A 36 -3.08 9.53 -4.46
CA LYS A 36 -2.91 8.35 -5.33
C LYS A 36 -1.87 8.61 -6.42
N LEU A 37 -1.88 9.81 -7.02
CA LEU A 37 -0.91 10.21 -8.03
C LEU A 37 0.52 10.24 -7.47
N GLU A 38 0.71 10.79 -6.27
CA GLU A 38 2.03 10.81 -5.61
C GLU A 38 2.54 9.39 -5.30
N GLU A 39 1.66 8.47 -4.90
CA GLU A 39 2.05 7.06 -4.73
C GLU A 39 2.43 6.40 -6.06
N GLU A 40 1.70 6.65 -7.15
CA GLU A 40 2.05 6.15 -8.48
C GLU A 40 3.43 6.65 -8.93
N VAL A 41 3.77 7.91 -8.63
CA VAL A 41 5.11 8.46 -8.88
C VAL A 41 6.19 7.69 -8.10
N ILE A 42 5.95 7.38 -6.83
CA ILE A 42 6.89 6.58 -6.01
C ILE A 42 7.04 5.16 -6.57
N VAL A 43 5.94 4.51 -6.98
CA VAL A 43 6.00 3.17 -7.59
C VAL A 43 6.84 3.19 -8.87
N ASN A 44 6.59 4.16 -9.75
CA ASN A 44 7.37 4.34 -10.96
C ASN A 44 8.85 4.60 -10.66
N TYR A 45 9.14 5.39 -9.62
CA TYR A 45 10.52 5.62 -9.19
C TYR A 45 11.21 4.33 -8.73
N ILE A 46 10.54 3.48 -7.93
CA ILE A 46 11.08 2.19 -7.49
C ILE A 46 11.34 1.26 -8.68
N LEU A 47 10.41 1.19 -9.64
CA LEU A 47 10.60 0.40 -10.86
C LEU A 47 11.79 0.89 -11.66
N ASN A 48 11.97 2.22 -11.79
CA ASN A 48 13.12 2.81 -12.44
C ASN A 48 14.43 2.48 -11.70
N LEU A 49 14.48 2.55 -10.36
CA LEU A 49 15.65 2.13 -9.60
C LEU A 49 16.04 0.68 -9.90
N ASN A 50 15.05 -0.22 -9.91
CA ASN A 50 15.26 -1.62 -10.21
C ASN A 50 15.78 -1.85 -11.64
N LEU A 51 15.27 -1.11 -12.63
CA LEU A 51 15.77 -1.15 -14.02
C LEU A 51 17.25 -0.76 -14.10
N HIS A 52 17.67 0.23 -13.31
CA HIS A 52 19.05 0.68 -13.23
C HIS A 52 19.93 -0.19 -12.32
N ARG A 53 19.43 -1.35 -11.88
CA ARG A 53 20.10 -2.28 -10.95
C ARG A 53 20.47 -1.65 -9.61
N PHE A 54 19.78 -0.57 -9.22
CA PHE A 54 19.89 0.00 -7.87
C PHE A 54 18.84 -0.63 -6.97
N ALA A 55 19.27 -1.06 -5.79
CA ALA A 55 18.34 -1.52 -4.77
C ALA A 55 17.58 -0.32 -4.19
N PRO A 56 16.23 -0.31 -4.23
CA PRO A 56 15.46 0.73 -3.59
C PRO A 56 15.66 0.68 -2.07
N THR A 57 16.22 1.75 -1.50
CA THR A 57 16.37 1.91 -0.05
C THR A 57 15.18 2.67 0.53
N TYR A 58 14.83 2.37 1.78
CA TYR A 58 13.76 3.09 2.48
C TYR A 58 14.02 4.59 2.58
N ASP A 59 15.29 5.00 2.73
CA ASP A 59 15.66 6.40 2.83
C ASP A 59 15.47 7.12 1.48
N ALA A 60 15.87 6.53 0.35
CA ALA A 60 15.64 7.12 -0.97
C ALA A 60 14.14 7.29 -1.28
N ILE A 61 13.32 6.30 -0.90
CA ILE A 61 11.86 6.37 -1.04
C ILE A 61 11.28 7.47 -0.13
N ARG A 62 11.74 7.56 1.11
CA ARG A 62 11.32 8.59 2.07
C ARG A 62 11.65 9.99 1.56
N ASP A 63 12.84 10.18 0.99
CA ASP A 63 13.28 11.47 0.45
C ASP A 63 12.37 11.96 -0.68
N ILE A 64 11.99 11.08 -1.59
CA ILE A 64 11.09 11.44 -2.69
C ILE A 64 9.68 11.70 -2.18
N ALA A 65 9.18 10.89 -1.26
CA ALA A 65 7.90 11.14 -0.62
C ALA A 65 7.86 12.52 0.06
N ASN A 66 8.93 12.90 0.76
CA ASN A 66 9.06 14.21 1.40
C ASN A 66 9.14 15.34 0.37
N LYS A 67 9.89 15.16 -0.73
CA LYS A 67 9.96 16.14 -1.83
C LYS A 67 8.60 16.37 -2.48
N LEU A 68 7.84 15.30 -2.74
CA LEU A 68 6.47 15.40 -3.27
C LEU A 68 5.55 16.15 -2.31
N LEU A 69 5.63 15.84 -1.01
CA LEU A 69 4.85 16.51 0.02
C LEU A 69 5.20 18.01 0.12
N ALA A 70 6.49 18.36 0.09
CA ALA A 70 6.96 19.73 0.11
C ALA A 70 6.54 20.51 -1.14
N ALA A 71 6.66 19.92 -2.33
CA ALA A 71 6.25 20.52 -3.59
C ALA A 71 4.73 20.81 -3.63
N ARG A 72 3.92 19.99 -2.97
CA ARG A 72 2.48 20.25 -2.81
C ARG A 72 2.19 21.43 -1.89
N GLY A 73 2.90 21.54 -0.77
CA GLY A 73 2.70 22.61 0.22
C GLY A 73 3.32 23.96 -0.19
N ALA A 74 4.15 23.98 -1.22
CA ALA A 74 4.72 25.20 -1.81
C ALA A 74 3.78 25.87 -2.84
N ARG A 75 2.61 25.28 -3.11
CA ARG A 75 1.50 25.89 -3.87
C ARG A 75 0.51 26.52 -2.92
#